data_AF-A0A3D4BEM0-F1
#
_entry.id   AF-A0A3D4BEM0-F1
#
_cell.length_a   1.000
_cell.length_b   1.000
_cell.length_c   1.000
_cell.angle_alpha   90.00
_cell.angle_beta   90.00
_cell.angle_gamma   90.00
#
_symmetry.space_group_name_H-M   'P 1'
#
loop_
_entity.id
_entity.type
_entity.pdbx_description
1 polymer ?
#
loop_
_entity_poly.entity_id
_entity_poly.type
_entity_poly.pdbx_seq_one_letter_code
_entity_poly.pdbx_strand_id
1 'polypeptide(L)' 'WGGLRGGISVALAFSLPENEHKPLILAVTYSVVVFSIIVQGLTVKPLMERVVEGID' A
#
# COMPACT_ATOMS: atom_id res chain seq x y z
N TRP A 1 8.02 -2.43 -4.67
CA TRP A 1 7.96 -2.04 -3.25
C TRP A 1 6.52 -1.85 -2.71
N GLY A 2 5.48 -1.72 -3.53
CA GLY A 2 4.15 -1.26 -3.05
C GLY A 2 3.28 -2.19 -2.23
N GLY A 3 3.27 -3.50 -2.53
CA GLY A 3 2.35 -4.44 -1.87
C GLY A 3 2.92 -5.17 -0.66
N LEU A 4 4.19 -5.60 -0.74
CA LEU A 4 4.77 -6.56 0.21
C LEU A 4 4.86 -6.02 1.65
N ARG A 5 5.18 -4.74 1.83
CA ARG A 5 5.26 -4.12 3.17
C ARG A 5 3.90 -3.66 3.70
N GLY A 6 2.95 -3.36 2.80
CA GLY A 6 1.57 -3.07 3.17
C GLY A 6 0.83 -4.28 3.72
N GLY A 7 1.08 -5.47 3.17
CA GLY A 7 0.52 -6.73 3.70
C GLY A 7 0.91 -7.02 5.16
N ILE A 8 2.15 -6.69 5.54
CA ILE A 8 2.63 -6.83 6.92
C ILE A 8 1.84 -5.89 7.86
N SER A 9 1.56 -4.65 7.45
CA SER A 9 0.76 -3.71 8.24
C SER A 9 -0.68 -4.21 8.46
N VAL A 10 -1.30 -4.80 7.43
CA VAL A 10 -2.65 -5.39 7.56
C VAL A 10 -2.64 -6.58 8.51
N ALA A 11 -1.62 -7.46 8.42
CA ALA A 11 -1.48 -8.60 9.33
C ALA A 11 -1.29 -8.15 10.80
N LEU A 12 -0.50 -7.10 11.03
CA LEU A 12 -0.31 -6.49 12.36
C LEU A 12 -1.61 -5.91 12.92
N ALA A 13 -2.39 -5.22 12.09
CA ALA A 13 -3.70 -4.70 12.49
C ALA A 13 -4.70 -5.83 12.81
N PHE A 14 -4.64 -6.96 12.08
CA PHE A 14 -5.44 -8.16 12.39
C PHE A 14 -5.01 -8.86 13.68
N SER A 15 -3.73 -8.77 14.05
CA SER A 15 -3.18 -9.35 15.28
C SER A 15 -3.57 -8.58 16.54
N LEU A 16 -4.24 -7.42 16.43
CA LEU A 16 -4.72 -6.67 17.58
C LEU A 16 -5.86 -7.41 18.30
N PRO A 17 -5.87 -7.38 19.65
CA PRO A 17 -6.97 -7.92 20.42
C PRO A 17 -8.28 -7.19 20.10
N GLU A 18 -9.41 -7.89 20.27
CA GLU A 18 -10.74 -7.31 20.04
C GLU A 18 -10.97 -6.11 20.98
N ASN A 19 -11.14 -4.92 20.39
CA ASN A 19 -11.52 -3.70 21.08
C ASN A 19 -12.34 -2.80 20.16
N GLU A 20 -12.92 -1.73 20.70
CA GLU A 20 -13.73 -0.75 19.95
C GLU A 20 -12.96 -0.07 18.79
N HIS A 21 -11.64 0.06 18.92
CA HIS A 21 -10.81 0.78 17.96
C HIS A 21 -10.27 -0.11 16.83
N LYS A 22 -10.28 -1.44 16.99
CA LYS A 22 -9.76 -2.41 16.03
C LYS A 22 -10.42 -2.27 14.64
N PRO A 23 -11.76 -2.12 14.51
CA PRO A 23 -12.39 -1.89 13.22
C PRO A 23 -11.89 -0.61 12.54
N LEU A 24 -11.68 0.46 13.31
CA LEU A 24 -11.19 1.74 12.80
C LEU A 24 -9.73 1.64 12.33
N ILE A 25 -8.88 0.97 13.12
CA ILE A 25 -7.47 0.72 12.77
C ILE A 25 -7.38 -0.15 11.51
N LEU A 26 -8.19 -1.20 11.41
CA LEU A 26 -8.25 -2.07 10.23
C LEU A 26 -8.69 -1.29 9.00
N ALA A 27 -9.75 -0.48 9.10
CA ALA A 27 -10.25 0.33 8.00
C ALA A 27 -9.16 1.28 7.48
N VAL A 28 -8.53 2.06 8.36
CA VAL A 28 -7.45 2.99 7.98
C VAL A 28 -6.27 2.26 7.36
N THR A 29 -5.80 1.18 8.00
CA THR A 29 -4.66 0.39 7.51
C THR A 29 -4.96 -0.15 6.12
N TYR A 30 -6.15 -0.69 5.91
CA TYR A 30 -6.57 -1.24 4.62
C TYR A 30 -6.69 -0.15 3.56
N SER A 31 -7.32 0.98 3.89
CA SER A 31 -7.47 2.12 2.98
C SER A 31 -6.11 2.66 2.52
N VAL A 32 -5.15 2.86 3.44
CA VAL A 32 -3.80 3.35 3.11
C VAL A 32 -3.06 2.36 2.21
N VAL A 33 -3.13 1.06 2.52
CA VAL A 33 -2.46 0.02 1.72
C VAL A 33 -3.04 -0.04 0.32
N VAL A 34 -4.37 -0.13 0.17
CA VAL A 34 -5.03 -0.16 -1.14
C VAL A 34 -4.72 1.10 -1.94
N PHE A 35 -4.83 2.28 -1.32
CA PHE A 35 -4.50 3.54 -1.97
C PHE A 35 -3.06 3.55 -2.50
N SER A 36 -2.10 3.11 -1.69
CA SER A 36 -0.70 3.05 -2.10
C SER A 36 -0.45 2.08 -3.26
N ILE A 37 -1.13 0.93 -3.29
CA ILE A 37 -1.02 -0.05 -4.39
C ILE A 37 -1.55 0.57 -5.69
N ILE A 38 -2.69 1.26 -5.63
CA ILE A 38 -3.30 1.90 -6.80
C ILE A 38 -2.39 3.02 -7.31
N VAL A 39 -1.99 3.96 -6.45
CA VAL A 39 -1.14 5.09 -6.85
C VAL A 39 0.19 4.61 -7.41
N GLN A 40 0.83 3.63 -6.78
CA GLN A 40 2.06 3.07 -7.31
C GLN A 40 1.85 2.33 -8.64
N GLY A 41 0.77 1.55 -8.77
CA GLY A 41 0.43 0.88 -10.04
C GLY A 41 0.24 1.87 -11.19
N LEU A 42 -0.38 3.03 -10.92
CA LEU A 42 -0.60 4.09 -11.91
C LEU A 42 0.66 4.94 -12.17
N THR A 43 1.56 5.07 -11.19
CA THR A 43 2.76 5.93 -11.29
C THR A 43 3.98 5.20 -11.87
N VAL A 44 4.10 3.89 -11.64
CA VAL A 44 5.27 3.10 -12.07
C VAL A 44 5.37 3.01 -13.59
N LYS A 45 4.24 2.92 -14.31
CA LYS A 45 4.22 2.85 -15.78
C LYS A 45 4.85 4.10 -16.45
N PRO A 46 4.36 5.33 -16.20
CA PRO A 46 4.96 6.54 -16.80
C PRO A 46 6.36 6.83 -16.27
N LEU A 47 6.68 6.42 -15.03
CA LEU A 47 8.04 6.54 -14.51
C LEU A 47 9.02 5.64 -15.28
N MET A 48 8.62 4.42 -15.63
CA MET A 48 9.46 3.49 -16.40
C MET A 48 9.72 4.01 -17.81
N GLU A 49 8.69 4.53 -18.48
CA GLU A 49 8.81 5.14 -19.81
C GLU A 49 9.83 6.30 -19.80
N ARG A 50 9.75 7.19 -18.81
CA ARG A 50 10.70 8.30 -18.64
C ARG A 50 12.13 7.86 -18.31
N VAL A 51 12.30 6.82 -17.48
CA VAL A 51 13.63 6.32 -17.10
C VAL A 51 14.30 5.65 -18.29
N VAL A 52 13.56 4.91 -19.13
CA VAL A 52 14.10 4.27 -20.34
C VAL A 52 14.46 5.30 -21.41
N GLU A 53 13.62 6.33 -21.64
CA GLU A 53 13.93 7.42 -22.59
C GLU A 53 15.20 8.21 -22.24
N GLY A 54 15.54 8.35 -20.96
CA GLY A 54 16.76 9.06 -20.54
C GLY A 54 18.04 8.25 -20.64
N ILE A 55 17.96 6.97 -21.06
CA ILE A 55 19.11 6.06 -21.20
C ILE A 55 19.55 5.94 -22.68
N ASP A 56 18.73 6.36 -23.63
CA ASP A 56 19.05 6.49 -25.07
C ASP A 56 19.66 7.88 -25.37
#